data_AF-A0A2V8V442-F1
#
_entry.id   AF-A0A2V8V442-F1
#
_cell.length_a   1.000
_cell.length_b   1.000
_cell.length_c   1.000
_cell.angle_alpha   90.00
_cell.angle_beta   90.00
_cell.angle_gamma   90.00
#
_symmetry.space_group_name_H-M   'P 1'
#
loop_
_entity.id
_entity.type
_entity.pdbx_description
1 polymer ?
#
loop_
_entity_poly.entity_id
_entity_poly.type
_entity_poly.pdbx_seq_one_letter_code
_entity_poly.pdbx_strand_id
1 'polypeptide(L)'
;FLKFIDLPRRVGQPVEVATGLENLDPEVRRMLGCHGWRLVDAHAFTTSPWPYRDYVRSSRGEFTVAKDQNVRLRSGWFSERSACYLAAGRPVITQDTGFGKYVPTGEGLFGFNSMDEIVEAFQAISSDYSRHSRAARAIAEEYFRAETVLEKVIRDLGL
;
A
#
# COMPACT_ATOMS: atom_id res chain seq x y z
N PHE A 1 -11.86 -6.92 -4.54
CA PHE A 1 -11.28 -7.28 -3.23
C PHE A 1 -11.66 -8.68 -2.77
N LEU A 2 -12.88 -9.19 -3.00
CA LEU A 2 -13.29 -10.54 -2.57
C LEU A 2 -12.36 -11.67 -3.06
N LYS A 3 -11.74 -11.51 -4.24
CA LYS A 3 -10.68 -12.41 -4.76
C LYS A 3 -9.50 -12.59 -3.79
N PHE A 4 -9.29 -11.65 -2.88
CA PHE A 4 -8.20 -11.62 -1.93
C PHE A 4 -8.70 -11.71 -0.48
N ILE A 5 -9.94 -12.12 -0.25
CA ILE A 5 -10.56 -12.15 1.09
C ILE A 5 -9.82 -13.09 2.04
N ASP A 6 -9.24 -14.19 1.55
CA ASP A 6 -8.51 -15.15 2.36
C ASP A 6 -7.06 -14.74 2.66
N LEU A 7 -6.62 -13.55 2.25
CA LEU A 7 -5.25 -13.07 2.46
C LEU A 7 -4.76 -13.25 3.92
N PRO A 8 -5.51 -12.82 4.96
CA PRO A 8 -5.02 -12.92 6.35
C PRO A 8 -4.71 -14.37 6.77
N ARG A 9 -5.45 -15.36 6.23
CA ARG A 9 -5.24 -16.78 6.51
C ARG A 9 -4.01 -17.34 5.81
N ARG A 10 -3.53 -16.68 4.75
CA ARG A 10 -2.42 -17.15 3.90
C ARG A 10 -1.06 -16.60 4.33
N VAL A 11 -1.01 -15.43 4.95
CA VAL A 11 0.26 -14.71 5.19
C VAL A 11 0.85 -14.85 6.59
N GLY A 12 0.21 -15.61 7.49
CA GLY A 12 0.75 -15.91 8.83
C GLY A 12 0.98 -14.70 9.73
N GLN A 13 0.55 -13.51 9.31
CA GLN A 13 0.65 -12.26 10.05
C GLN A 13 -0.66 -11.48 9.99
N PRO A 14 -0.93 -10.60 10.97
CA PRO A 14 -2.13 -9.80 10.96
C PRO A 14 -2.22 -8.88 9.73
N VAL A 15 -3.39 -8.86 9.10
CA VAL A 15 -3.73 -7.88 8.08
C VAL A 15 -4.93 -7.10 8.56
N GLU A 16 -4.80 -5.78 8.53
CA GLU A 16 -5.81 -4.85 9.00
C GLU A 16 -6.42 -4.08 7.83
N VAL A 17 -7.73 -3.82 7.91
CA VAL A 17 -8.41 -2.85 7.06
C VAL A 17 -8.99 -1.74 7.91
N ALA A 18 -8.53 -0.52 7.64
CA ALA A 18 -9.10 0.71 8.17
C ALA A 18 -10.29 1.14 7.31
N THR A 19 -11.47 1.21 7.91
CA THR A 19 -12.70 1.64 7.25
C THR A 19 -13.64 2.29 8.26
N GLY A 20 -14.69 2.98 7.81
CA GLY A 20 -15.67 3.58 8.72
C GLY A 20 -16.52 2.50 9.37
N LEU A 21 -16.18 2.10 10.61
CA LEU A 21 -16.82 0.94 11.24
C LEU A 21 -18.27 1.19 11.65
N GLU A 22 -18.64 2.42 11.94
CA GLU A 22 -20.03 2.78 12.30
C GLU A 22 -21.01 2.56 11.15
N ASN A 23 -20.56 2.81 9.91
CA ASN A 23 -21.40 2.71 8.71
C ASN A 23 -21.15 1.40 7.92
N LEU A 24 -20.36 0.48 8.47
CA LEU A 24 -20.04 -0.78 7.80
C LEU A 24 -21.21 -1.76 7.96
N ASP A 25 -21.69 -2.29 6.84
CA ASP A 25 -22.71 -3.34 6.80
C ASP A 25 -22.35 -4.49 7.78
N PRO A 26 -23.24 -4.87 8.71
CA PRO A 26 -22.99 -5.95 9.66
C PRO A 26 -22.60 -7.28 9.02
N GLU A 27 -23.13 -7.60 7.85
CA GLU A 27 -22.79 -8.82 7.11
C GLU A 27 -21.35 -8.75 6.58
N VAL A 28 -20.95 -7.60 6.03
CA VAL A 28 -19.57 -7.36 5.57
C VAL A 28 -18.60 -7.40 6.74
N ARG A 29 -18.95 -6.80 7.88
CA ARG A 29 -18.15 -6.84 9.11
C ARG A 29 -17.92 -8.29 9.56
N ARG A 30 -18.99 -9.09 9.61
CA ARG A 30 -18.93 -10.52 9.98
C ARG A 30 -18.08 -11.30 8.99
N MET A 31 -18.29 -11.12 7.69
CA MET A 31 -17.50 -11.78 6.63
C MET A 31 -16.01 -11.49 6.78
N LEU A 32 -15.62 -10.21 6.90
CA LEU A 32 -14.21 -9.83 7.08
C LEU A 32 -13.59 -10.48 8.32
N GLY A 33 -14.30 -10.44 9.46
CA GLY A 33 -13.87 -11.09 10.69
C GLY A 33 -13.71 -12.61 10.55
N CYS A 34 -14.67 -13.29 9.91
CA CYS A 34 -14.58 -14.73 9.65
C CYS A 34 -13.35 -15.10 8.81
N HIS A 35 -12.94 -14.23 7.88
CA HIS A 35 -11.73 -14.42 7.05
C HIS A 35 -10.43 -13.93 7.71
N GLY A 36 -10.47 -13.50 8.97
CA GLY A 36 -9.30 -13.14 9.76
C GLY A 36 -8.81 -11.70 9.58
N TRP A 37 -9.59 -10.83 8.94
CA TRP A 37 -9.26 -9.40 8.84
C TRP A 37 -9.42 -8.72 10.19
N ARG A 38 -8.41 -7.94 10.58
CA ARG A 38 -8.55 -6.98 11.67
C ARG A 38 -9.25 -5.73 11.14
N LEU A 39 -10.20 -5.22 11.90
CA LEU A 39 -10.99 -4.05 11.54
C LEU A 39 -10.65 -2.93 12.51
N VAL A 40 -10.29 -1.77 11.97
CA VAL A 40 -10.10 -0.54 12.75
C VAL A 40 -10.94 0.57 12.17
N ASP A 41 -11.44 1.46 13.03
CA ASP A 41 -12.19 2.62 12.58
C ASP A 41 -11.24 3.70 12.05
N ALA A 42 -11.36 3.97 10.75
CA ALA A 42 -10.57 5.00 10.09
C ALA A 42 -10.85 6.39 10.69
N HIS A 43 -12.10 6.65 11.09
CA HIS A 43 -12.50 7.97 11.59
C HIS A 43 -11.72 8.39 12.85
N ALA A 44 -11.27 7.41 13.64
CA ALA A 44 -10.47 7.63 14.84
C ALA A 44 -9.12 8.32 14.58
N PHE A 45 -8.59 8.28 13.35
CA PHE A 45 -7.27 8.85 13.04
C PHE A 45 -7.18 9.62 11.72
N THR A 46 -8.24 9.68 10.90
CA THR A 46 -8.21 10.43 9.62
C THR A 46 -8.71 11.87 9.69
N THR A 47 -9.22 12.34 10.83
CA THR A 47 -9.71 13.72 11.00
C THR A 47 -8.59 14.76 11.18
N SER A 48 -7.35 14.30 11.37
CA SER A 48 -6.16 15.14 11.50
C SER A 48 -4.97 14.45 10.81
N PRO A 49 -4.05 15.20 10.19
CA PRO A 49 -2.90 14.62 9.51
C PRO A 49 -1.92 13.94 10.48
N TRP A 50 -1.86 14.35 11.76
CA TRP A 50 -0.87 13.83 12.71
C TRP A 50 -1.18 12.41 13.18
N PRO A 51 -2.40 12.09 13.67
CA PRO A 51 -2.76 10.71 14.00
C PRO A 51 -2.70 9.78 12.79
N TYR A 52 -3.09 10.26 11.60
CA TYR A 52 -2.96 9.47 10.36
C TYR A 52 -1.50 9.16 10.03
N ARG A 53 -0.59 10.14 10.15
CA ARG A 53 0.85 9.91 9.98
C ARG A 53 1.36 8.88 10.97
N ASP A 54 0.94 8.98 12.23
CA ASP A 54 1.39 8.07 13.27
C ASP A 54 0.84 6.65 13.05
N TYR A 55 -0.39 6.51 12.54
CA TYR A 55 -0.96 5.26 12.06
C TYR A 55 -0.08 4.63 10.97
N VAL A 56 0.23 5.36 9.89
CA VAL A 56 1.13 4.89 8.82
C VAL A 56 2.49 4.46 9.36
N ARG A 57 3.09 5.24 10.26
CA ARG A 57 4.39 4.94 10.86
C ARG A 57 4.35 3.74 11.81
N SER A 58 3.22 3.46 12.45
CA SER A 58 3.05 2.30 13.32
C SER A 58 2.86 0.98 12.56
N SER A 59 2.41 1.06 11.30
CA SER A 59 2.22 -0.08 10.41
C SER A 59 3.55 -0.70 9.98
N ARG A 60 3.53 -2.03 9.73
CA ARG A 60 4.69 -2.74 9.17
C ARG A 60 4.86 -2.48 7.67
N GLY A 61 3.77 -2.27 6.95
CA GLY A 61 3.72 -2.11 5.50
C GLY A 61 2.31 -1.79 5.03
N GLU A 62 2.14 -1.64 3.73
CA GLU A 62 0.85 -1.42 3.10
C GLU A 62 0.47 -2.56 2.16
N PHE A 63 -0.84 -2.83 2.10
CA PHE A 63 -1.45 -3.68 1.09
C PHE A 63 -2.63 -2.93 0.44
N THR A 64 -2.71 -2.91 -0.89
CA THR A 64 -3.82 -2.27 -1.61
C THR A 64 -4.31 -3.08 -2.80
N VAL A 65 -5.64 -3.26 -2.86
CA VAL A 65 -6.36 -3.73 -4.04
C VAL A 65 -6.87 -2.50 -4.79
N ALA A 66 -6.39 -2.28 -6.01
CA ALA A 66 -6.75 -1.12 -6.80
C ALA A 66 -8.19 -1.21 -7.34
N LYS A 67 -8.77 -0.07 -7.71
CA LYS A 67 -10.03 -0.04 -8.47
C LYS A 67 -9.83 -0.76 -9.81
N ASP A 68 -10.81 -1.59 -10.20
CA ASP A 68 -10.73 -2.47 -11.38
C ASP A 68 -10.35 -1.73 -12.67
N GLN A 69 -10.83 -0.50 -12.84
CA GLN A 69 -10.53 0.37 -13.97
C GLN A 69 -9.01 0.61 -14.12
N ASN A 70 -8.30 0.86 -13.02
CA ASN A 70 -6.86 1.10 -13.04
C ASN A 70 -6.06 -0.14 -13.44
N VAL A 71 -6.54 -1.32 -13.03
CA VAL A 71 -5.91 -2.61 -13.32
C VAL A 71 -6.13 -2.97 -14.80
N ARG A 72 -7.39 -2.98 -15.26
CA ARG A 72 -7.74 -3.38 -16.63
C ARG A 72 -7.18 -2.44 -17.69
N LEU A 73 -7.16 -1.14 -17.42
CA LEU A 73 -6.65 -0.14 -18.36
C LEU A 73 -5.14 0.08 -18.24
N ARG A 74 -4.49 -0.57 -17.26
CA ARG A 74 -3.07 -0.36 -16.94
C ARG A 74 -2.73 1.14 -16.85
N SER A 75 -3.51 1.89 -16.09
CA SER A 75 -3.45 3.36 -16.05
C SER A 75 -2.17 3.92 -15.43
N GLY A 76 -1.31 3.09 -14.86
CA GLY A 76 -0.15 3.49 -14.08
C GLY A 76 -0.52 4.12 -12.74
N TRP A 77 -1.79 4.07 -12.34
CA TRP A 77 -2.27 4.68 -11.10
C TRP A 77 -1.46 4.17 -9.89
N PHE A 78 -0.99 5.12 -9.08
CA PHE A 78 -0.28 4.87 -7.85
C PHE A 78 -0.88 5.73 -6.74
N SER A 79 -1.12 5.15 -5.56
CA SER A 79 -1.79 5.87 -4.48
C SER A 79 -0.83 6.82 -3.77
N GLU A 80 -1.30 8.03 -3.45
CA GLU A 80 -0.61 8.94 -2.53
C GLU A 80 -0.35 8.29 -1.17
N ARG A 81 -1.26 7.44 -0.68
CA ARG A 81 -1.08 6.69 0.57
C ARG A 81 0.09 5.73 0.46
N SER A 82 0.21 4.99 -0.65
CA SER A 82 1.36 4.12 -0.91
C SER A 82 2.67 4.93 -0.91
N ALA A 83 2.68 6.13 -1.50
CA ALA A 83 3.84 7.03 -1.43
C ALA A 83 4.16 7.47 0.01
N CYS A 84 3.16 7.77 0.84
CA CYS A 84 3.37 8.07 2.27
C CYS A 84 3.95 6.88 3.05
N TYR A 85 3.50 5.65 2.76
CA TYR A 85 4.07 4.43 3.36
C TYR A 85 5.54 4.25 2.95
N LEU A 86 5.84 4.37 1.66
CA LEU A 86 7.23 4.33 1.17
C LEU A 86 8.09 5.40 1.86
N ALA A 87 7.59 6.63 1.96
CA ALA A 87 8.28 7.72 2.66
C ALA A 87 8.49 7.41 4.15
N ALA A 88 7.60 6.67 4.81
CA ALA A 88 7.78 6.21 6.18
C ALA A 88 8.72 4.98 6.29
N GLY A 89 9.35 4.55 5.20
CA GLY A 89 10.18 3.35 5.14
C GLY A 89 9.37 2.06 5.30
N ARG A 90 8.07 2.09 4.96
CA ARG A 90 7.16 0.96 5.07
C ARG A 90 6.97 0.33 3.69
N PRO A 91 7.34 -0.95 3.51
CA PRO A 91 7.16 -1.63 2.23
C PRO A 91 5.70 -1.65 1.78
N VAL A 92 5.48 -1.62 0.46
CA VAL A 92 4.16 -1.52 -0.17
C VAL A 92 3.92 -2.71 -1.07
N ILE A 93 2.73 -3.32 -0.98
CA ILE A 93 2.26 -4.38 -1.87
C ILE A 93 0.94 -3.92 -2.48
N THR A 94 0.97 -3.46 -3.74
CA THR A 94 -0.19 -2.87 -4.39
C THR A 94 -0.49 -3.54 -5.73
N GLN A 95 -1.76 -3.65 -6.07
CA GLN A 95 -2.16 -4.37 -7.29
C GLN A 95 -1.56 -3.71 -8.54
N ASP A 96 -1.06 -4.51 -9.48
CA ASP A 96 -0.40 -3.99 -10.68
C ASP A 96 -1.38 -3.22 -11.56
N THR A 97 -1.14 -1.91 -11.68
CA THR A 97 -1.83 -1.01 -12.60
C THR A 97 -0.93 -0.61 -13.77
N GLY A 98 0.23 -1.23 -13.93
CA GLY A 98 1.27 -0.84 -14.88
C GLY A 98 2.25 0.21 -14.36
N PHE A 99 2.16 0.59 -13.07
CA PHE A 99 3.05 1.58 -12.45
C PHE A 99 4.54 1.16 -12.47
N GLY A 100 4.81 -0.16 -12.52
CA GLY A 100 6.18 -0.71 -12.54
C GLY A 100 7.03 -0.28 -13.75
N LYS A 101 6.41 0.32 -14.78
CA LYS A 101 7.12 0.97 -15.89
C LYS A 101 7.84 2.26 -15.47
N TYR A 102 7.38 2.90 -14.41
CA TYR A 102 7.83 4.23 -13.98
C TYR A 102 8.50 4.24 -12.61
N VAL A 103 8.17 3.26 -11.75
CA VAL A 103 8.69 3.15 -10.39
C VAL A 103 9.24 1.73 -10.20
N PRO A 104 10.46 1.56 -9.66
CA PRO A 104 11.08 0.25 -9.50
C PRO A 104 10.27 -0.64 -8.54
N THR A 105 10.25 -1.94 -8.84
CA THR A 105 9.53 -2.96 -8.06
C THR A 105 10.45 -4.14 -7.74
N GLY A 106 10.02 -5.00 -6.82
CA GLY A 106 10.76 -6.18 -6.37
C GLY A 106 11.57 -5.97 -5.08
N GLU A 107 11.77 -4.71 -4.66
CA GLU A 107 12.40 -4.39 -3.39
C GLU A 107 11.75 -3.17 -2.73
N GLY A 108 11.04 -3.38 -1.61
CA GLY A 108 10.37 -2.29 -0.88
C GLY A 108 9.03 -1.87 -1.51
N LEU A 109 8.85 -2.09 -2.81
CA LEU A 109 7.59 -1.95 -3.53
C LEU A 109 7.34 -3.19 -4.39
N PHE A 110 6.15 -3.77 -4.27
CA PHE A 110 5.74 -4.96 -5.01
C PHE A 110 4.40 -4.71 -5.73
N GLY A 111 4.39 -4.96 -7.03
CA GLY A 111 3.17 -5.10 -7.82
C GLY A 111 2.67 -6.54 -7.75
N PHE A 112 1.36 -6.76 -7.72
CA PHE A 112 0.80 -8.11 -7.81
C PHE A 112 -0.39 -8.22 -8.77
N ASN A 113 -0.54 -9.40 -9.36
CA ASN A 113 -1.67 -9.81 -10.20
C ASN A 113 -2.42 -11.04 -9.65
N SER A 114 -1.83 -11.75 -8.67
CA SER A 114 -2.36 -13.00 -8.12
C SER A 114 -2.22 -13.06 -6.59
N MET A 115 -2.91 -14.01 -5.94
CA MET A 115 -2.76 -14.24 -4.50
C MET A 115 -1.36 -14.76 -4.15
N ASP A 116 -0.78 -15.60 -5.01
CA ASP A 116 0.53 -16.20 -4.74
C ASP A 116 1.64 -15.13 -4.78
N GLU A 117 1.58 -14.19 -5.72
CA GLU A 117 2.48 -13.02 -5.74
C GLU A 117 2.37 -12.16 -4.47
N ILE A 118 1.17 -12.03 -3.89
CA ILE A 118 1.01 -11.34 -2.60
C ILE A 118 1.74 -12.13 -1.52
N VAL A 119 1.53 -13.45 -1.43
CA VAL A 119 2.17 -14.30 -0.41
C VAL A 119 3.70 -14.26 -0.54
N GLU A 120 4.23 -14.32 -1.76
CA GLU A 120 5.66 -14.19 -2.05
C GLU A 120 6.21 -12.83 -1.61
N ALA A 121 5.51 -11.74 -1.91
CA ALA A 121 5.92 -10.40 -1.46
C ALA A 121 5.94 -10.28 0.07
N PHE A 122 4.93 -10.85 0.75
CA PHE A 122 4.90 -10.94 2.21
C PHE A 122 6.10 -11.72 2.78
N GLN A 123 6.48 -12.82 2.14
CA GLN A 123 7.63 -13.63 2.52
C GLN A 123 8.96 -12.90 2.29
N ALA A 124 9.14 -12.28 1.13
CA ALA A 124 10.33 -11.49 0.80
C ALA A 124 10.52 -10.32 1.80
N ILE A 125 9.46 -9.57 2.07
CA ILE A 125 9.48 -8.49 3.07
C ILE A 125 9.80 -9.02 4.48
N SER A 126 9.38 -10.26 4.79
CA SER A 126 9.63 -10.84 6.11
C SER A 126 11.03 -11.42 6.26
N SER A 127 11.65 -11.91 5.19
CA SER A 127 13.01 -12.48 5.25
C SER A 127 14.09 -11.41 5.42
N ASP A 128 13.89 -10.20 4.89
CA ASP A 128 14.79 -9.06 5.09
C ASP A 128 14.03 -7.72 5.15
N TYR A 129 13.30 -7.52 6.24
CA TYR A 129 12.50 -6.31 6.44
C TYR A 129 13.35 -5.04 6.42
N SER A 130 14.56 -5.07 6.99
CA SER A 130 15.43 -3.91 7.06
C SER A 130 15.88 -3.45 5.68
N ARG A 131 16.21 -4.38 4.77
CA ARG A 131 16.49 -4.05 3.37
C ARG A 131 15.29 -3.46 2.67
N HIS A 132 14.13 -4.11 2.76
CA HIS A 132 12.91 -3.61 2.11
C HIS A 132 12.46 -2.26 2.67
N SER A 133 12.67 -2.00 3.96
CA SER A 133 12.38 -0.71 4.59
C SER A 133 13.27 0.41 4.05
N ARG A 134 14.58 0.16 3.89
CA ARG A 134 15.52 1.12 3.27
C ARG A 134 15.18 1.36 1.80
N ALA A 135 14.90 0.30 1.04
CA ALA A 135 14.51 0.41 -0.36
C ALA A 135 13.21 1.20 -0.53
N ALA A 136 12.19 0.94 0.31
CA ALA A 136 10.95 1.70 0.30
C ALA A 136 11.19 3.21 0.48
N ARG A 137 12.07 3.58 1.43
CA ARG A 137 12.45 4.97 1.66
C ARG A 137 13.21 5.57 0.47
N ALA A 138 14.15 4.83 -0.11
CA ALA A 138 14.90 5.28 -1.28
C ALA A 138 13.98 5.54 -2.49
N ILE A 139 13.01 4.65 -2.74
CA ILE A 139 12.00 4.85 -3.79
C ILE A 139 11.21 6.15 -3.56
N ALA A 140 10.80 6.42 -2.31
CA ALA A 140 10.11 7.67 -1.99
C ALA A 140 10.97 8.91 -2.28
N GLU A 141 12.25 8.87 -1.91
CA GLU A 141 13.18 9.99 -2.10
C GLU A 141 13.51 10.26 -3.57
N GLU A 142 13.59 9.22 -4.39
CA GLU A 142 13.93 9.35 -5.82
C GLU A 142 12.71 9.68 -6.69
N TYR A 143 11.56 9.05 -6.44
CA TYR A 143 10.41 9.12 -7.36
C TYR A 143 9.28 10.03 -6.89
N PHE A 144 9.18 10.32 -5.59
CA PHE A 144 8.02 11.01 -5.01
C PHE A 144 8.37 12.25 -4.19
N ARG A 145 9.66 12.53 -3.98
CA ARG A 145 10.10 13.73 -3.28
C ARG A 145 9.76 14.97 -4.09
N ALA A 146 9.12 15.94 -3.43
CA ALA A 146 8.62 17.15 -4.07
C ALA A 146 9.72 17.90 -4.82
N GLU A 147 10.90 18.09 -4.22
CA GLU A 147 12.01 18.79 -4.87
C GLU A 147 12.45 18.07 -6.15
N THR A 148 12.60 16.74 -6.12
CA THR A 148 13.00 15.94 -7.28
C THR A 148 12.00 16.05 -8.43
N VAL A 149 10.71 15.90 -8.13
CA VAL A 149 9.65 15.90 -9.14
C VAL A 149 9.40 17.31 -9.67
N LEU A 150 9.28 18.31 -8.79
CA LEU A 150 9.00 19.68 -9.18
C LEU A 150 10.16 20.30 -9.94
N GLU A 151 11.41 20.03 -9.56
CA GLU A 151 12.58 20.51 -10.30
C GLU A 151 12.56 20.01 -11.75
N LYS A 152 12.21 18.74 -11.96
CA LYS A 152 12.06 18.20 -13.31
C LYS A 152 10.92 18.88 -14.07
N VAL A 153 9.74 19.04 -13.44
CA VAL A 153 8.58 19.68 -14.08
C VAL A 153 8.90 21.12 -14.49
N ILE A 154 9.51 21.89 -13.60
CA ILE A 154 9.91 23.29 -13.85
C ILE A 154 10.90 23.34 -15.02
N ARG A 155 11.91 22.48 -15.02
CA ARG A 155 12.90 22.36 -16.11
C ARG A 155 12.27 21.99 -17.44
N ASP A 156 11.36 21.02 -17.46
CA ASP A 156 10.66 20.57 -18.67
C ASP A 156 9.73 21.66 -19.23
N LEU A 157 9.26 22.58 -18.38
CA LEU A 157 8.50 23.77 -18.77
C LEU A 157 9.39 24.96 -19.19
N GLY A 158 10.71 24.86 -19.02
CA GLY A 158 11.65 25.94 -19.33
C GLY A 158 11.61 27.11 -18.36
N LEU A 159 11.19 26.88 -17.11
CA LEU A 159 11.12 27.86 -16.03
C LEU A 159 12.34 27.81 -15.10
#